data_AF-A0A2D3VDE2-F1
#
_entry.id   AF-A0A2D3VDE2-F1
#
_cell.length_a   1.000
_cell.length_b   1.000
_cell.length_c   1.000
_cell.angle_alpha   90.00
_cell.angle_beta   90.00
_cell.angle_gamma   90.00
#
_symmetry.space_group_name_H-M   'P 1'
#
loop_
_entity.id
_entity.type
_entity.pdbx_description
1 polymer ?
#
loop_
_entity_poly.entity_id
_entity_poly.type
_entity_poly.pdbx_seq_one_letter_code
_entity_poly.pdbx_strand_id
1 'polypeptide(L)'
;MSGHARTKASYLKREGVYLLFAVSSWIFVKDNFCDMTQITGESMAPTLSPAFGSSGAMDTVLWRKHLPTRNLTRGDVVLFSTPHRAEGMATKRVVALGGDTVLLDPRRRPADAQNGRPSEAGKRWDVMYAQNGGRVVIPPGHVWVEGDNWRKTQDSNAYGPISRSLITGKAVSILWPLRQFGQTPWKGWKGRTKVVPGKEVIDADATCWTPS
;
A
#
# COMPACT_ATOMS: atom_id res chain seq x y z
N MET A 1 -54.84 14.65 -29.88
CA MET A 1 -53.53 15.11 -29.33
C MET A 1 -52.99 14.14 -28.26
N SER A 2 -52.84 12.83 -28.55
CA SER A 2 -52.52 11.80 -27.51
C SER A 2 -51.29 10.92 -27.85
N GLY A 3 -50.33 11.44 -28.62
CA GLY A 3 -49.16 10.67 -29.06
C GLY A 3 -47.87 10.92 -28.26
N HIS A 4 -47.75 12.08 -27.59
CA HIS A 4 -46.46 12.56 -27.05
C HIS A 4 -46.13 12.09 -25.62
N ALA A 5 -47.10 11.56 -24.87
CA ALA A 5 -46.89 11.14 -23.48
C ALA A 5 -46.30 9.72 -23.35
N ARG A 6 -46.63 8.80 -24.27
CA ARG A 6 -46.14 7.40 -24.25
C ARG A 6 -44.66 7.27 -24.63
N THR A 7 -44.16 8.16 -25.48
CA THR A 7 -42.77 8.19 -25.94
C THR A 7 -41.81 8.68 -24.85
N LYS A 8 -42.20 9.66 -24.03
CA LYS A 8 -41.36 10.14 -22.92
C LYS A 8 -41.18 9.07 -21.82
N ALA A 9 -42.23 8.32 -21.51
CA ALA A 9 -42.18 7.27 -20.48
C ALA A 9 -41.33 6.05 -20.90
N SER A 10 -41.32 5.70 -22.19
CA SER A 10 -40.48 4.62 -22.72
C SER A 10 -39.02 5.04 -22.89
N TYR A 11 -38.78 6.29 -23.27
CA TYR A 11 -37.43 6.89 -23.34
C TYR A 11 -36.78 6.99 -21.96
N LEU A 12 -37.52 7.47 -20.96
CA LEU A 12 -37.05 7.58 -19.57
C LEU A 12 -36.72 6.21 -18.94
N LYS A 13 -37.47 5.15 -19.31
CA LYS A 13 -37.16 3.78 -18.89
C LYS A 13 -35.88 3.24 -19.52
N ARG A 14 -35.61 3.55 -20.79
CA ARG A 14 -34.40 3.11 -21.50
C ARG A 14 -33.13 3.82 -20.99
N GLU A 15 -33.21 5.13 -20.77
CA GLU A 15 -32.11 5.91 -20.15
C GLU A 15 -31.82 5.45 -18.71
N GLY A 16 -32.87 5.15 -17.93
CA GLY A 16 -32.71 4.60 -16.58
C GLY A 16 -31.96 3.28 -16.53
N VAL A 17 -32.18 2.40 -17.52
CA VAL A 17 -31.46 1.13 -17.65
C VAL A 17 -29.97 1.35 -17.96
N TYR A 18 -29.63 2.27 -18.87
CA TYR A 18 -28.23 2.59 -19.16
C TYR A 18 -27.51 3.19 -17.95
N LEU A 19 -28.16 4.07 -17.20
CA LEU A 19 -27.59 4.62 -15.97
C LEU A 19 -27.32 3.54 -14.92
N LEU A 20 -28.25 2.59 -14.74
CA LEU A 20 -28.04 1.46 -13.82
C LEU A 20 -26.85 0.59 -14.24
N PHE A 21 -26.73 0.25 -15.54
CA PHE A 21 -25.58 -0.49 -16.05
C PHE A 21 -24.27 0.30 -15.92
N ALA A 22 -24.30 1.62 -16.17
CA ALA A 22 -23.13 2.48 -16.02
C ALA A 22 -22.66 2.55 -14.56
N VAL A 23 -23.57 2.73 -13.60
CA VAL A 23 -23.25 2.74 -12.17
C VAL A 23 -22.74 1.37 -11.72
N SER A 24 -23.38 0.28 -12.15
CA SER A 24 -22.94 -1.09 -11.82
C SER A 24 -21.55 -1.39 -12.38
N SER A 25 -21.29 -0.98 -13.62
CA SER A 25 -19.97 -1.12 -14.25
C SER A 25 -18.92 -0.29 -13.53
N TRP A 26 -19.26 0.93 -13.13
CA TRP A 26 -18.37 1.80 -12.36
C TRP A 26 -18.01 1.21 -11.00
N ILE A 27 -18.99 0.68 -10.27
CA ILE A 27 -18.77 -0.02 -8.99
C ILE A 27 -17.86 -1.23 -9.20
N PHE A 28 -18.15 -2.06 -10.20
CA PHE A 28 -17.34 -3.23 -10.52
C PHE A 28 -15.88 -2.87 -10.83
N VAL A 29 -15.65 -1.83 -11.63
CA VAL A 29 -14.30 -1.34 -11.96
C VAL A 29 -13.59 -0.84 -10.71
N LYS A 30 -14.27 -0.06 -9.86
CA LYS A 30 -13.70 0.45 -8.61
C LYS A 30 -13.33 -0.69 -7.65
N ASP A 31 -14.19 -1.69 -7.53
CA ASP A 31 -13.99 -2.76 -6.56
C ASP A 31 -12.88 -3.73 -6.99
N ASN A 32 -12.74 -3.99 -8.29
CA ASN A 32 -11.82 -5.01 -8.81
C ASN A 32 -10.50 -4.47 -9.38
N PHE A 33 -10.51 -3.27 -9.99
CA PHE A 33 -9.37 -2.79 -10.77
C PHE A 33 -8.64 -1.62 -10.15
N CYS A 34 -9.38 -0.59 -9.71
CA CYS A 34 -8.78 0.68 -9.31
C CYS A 34 -9.43 1.29 -8.07
N ASP A 35 -8.63 1.73 -7.09
CA ASP A 35 -9.12 2.53 -5.96
C ASP A 35 -8.56 3.95 -6.00
N MET A 36 -9.27 4.88 -5.40
CA MET A 36 -8.82 6.26 -5.21
C MET A 36 -8.95 6.61 -3.74
N THR A 37 -7.83 6.81 -3.08
CA THR A 37 -7.80 7.07 -1.63
C THR A 37 -6.95 8.29 -1.33
N GLN A 38 -7.42 9.11 -0.39
CA GLN A 38 -6.66 10.23 0.16
C GLN A 38 -5.68 9.72 1.22
N ILE A 39 -4.43 10.14 1.09
CA ILE A 39 -3.38 9.78 2.04
C ILE A 39 -3.42 10.74 3.21
N THR A 40 -3.96 10.24 4.33
CA THR A 40 -4.00 10.95 5.60
C THR A 40 -2.76 10.61 6.44
N GLY A 41 -2.10 11.65 6.96
CA GLY A 41 -0.95 11.50 7.85
C GLY A 41 0.42 11.72 7.20
N GLU A 42 1.43 11.90 8.05
CA GLU A 42 2.80 12.27 7.63
C GLU A 42 3.70 11.06 7.34
N SER A 43 3.21 9.83 7.47
CA SER A 43 4.07 8.64 7.50
C SER A 43 4.79 8.36 6.18
N MET A 44 4.25 8.85 5.06
CA MET A 44 4.81 8.75 3.72
C MET A 44 5.44 10.06 3.24
N ALA A 45 5.51 11.09 4.09
CA ALA A 45 6.23 12.31 3.76
C ALA A 45 7.74 12.04 3.66
N PRO A 46 8.46 12.64 2.69
CA PRO A 46 8.01 13.69 1.76
C PRO A 46 7.38 13.18 0.45
N THR A 47 7.36 11.88 0.19
CA THR A 47 6.89 11.32 -1.09
C THR A 47 5.40 11.54 -1.32
N LEU A 48 4.59 11.39 -0.27
CA LEU A 48 3.14 11.58 -0.31
C LEU A 48 2.72 12.50 0.83
N SER A 49 1.79 13.40 0.53
CA SER A 49 1.22 14.40 1.43
C SER A 49 2.30 15.22 2.18
N PRO A 50 3.29 15.83 1.49
CA PRO A 50 4.42 16.52 2.14
C PRO A 50 4.00 17.71 3.01
N ALA A 51 2.88 18.36 2.67
CA ALA A 51 2.36 19.53 3.39
C ALA A 51 1.26 19.17 4.41
N PHE A 52 1.06 17.89 4.73
CA PHE A 52 0.04 17.47 5.70
C PHE A 52 0.24 18.13 7.07
N GLY A 53 1.48 18.16 7.58
CA GLY A 53 1.78 18.72 8.90
C GLY A 53 1.70 20.24 9.00
N SER A 54 1.77 20.97 7.87
CA SER A 54 1.76 22.43 7.84
C SER A 54 0.44 23.03 7.35
N SER A 55 -0.11 22.52 6.25
CA SER A 55 -1.34 23.03 5.64
C SER A 55 -2.50 22.03 5.63
N GLY A 56 -2.28 20.79 6.09
CA GLY A 56 -3.28 19.74 6.02
C GLY A 56 -3.53 19.21 4.61
N ALA A 57 -2.71 19.59 3.62
CA ALA A 57 -2.88 19.14 2.25
C ALA A 57 -2.64 17.62 2.14
N MET A 58 -3.57 16.95 1.45
CA MET A 58 -3.57 15.51 1.25
C MET A 58 -3.45 15.18 -0.24
N ASP A 59 -2.63 14.19 -0.55
CA ASP A 59 -2.54 13.67 -1.91
C ASP A 59 -3.58 12.55 -2.11
N THR A 60 -4.26 12.57 -3.25
CA THR A 60 -5.12 11.45 -3.68
C THR A 60 -4.31 10.57 -4.60
N VAL A 61 -4.20 9.28 -4.25
CA VAL A 61 -3.41 8.30 -5.01
C VAL A 61 -4.34 7.33 -5.72
N LEU A 62 -4.00 7.01 -6.97
CA LEU A 62 -4.60 5.92 -7.73
C LEU A 62 -3.93 4.59 -7.37
N TRP A 63 -4.73 3.63 -6.94
CA TRP A 63 -4.29 2.29 -6.58
C TRP A 63 -4.73 1.28 -7.63
N ARG A 64 -3.82 0.40 -8.04
CA ARG A 64 -4.17 -0.80 -8.82
C ARG A 64 -4.51 -1.93 -7.85
N LYS A 65 -5.75 -2.42 -7.90
CA LYS A 65 -6.26 -3.53 -7.07
C LYS A 65 -6.18 -4.89 -7.76
N HIS A 66 -6.30 -4.94 -9.08
CA HIS A 66 -6.13 -6.19 -9.82
C HIS A 66 -4.69 -6.67 -9.71
N LEU A 67 -4.49 -7.88 -9.16
CA LEU A 67 -3.19 -8.52 -8.94
C LEU A 67 -2.18 -7.53 -8.34
N PRO A 68 -2.45 -6.96 -7.15
CA PRO A 68 -1.71 -5.82 -6.63
C PRO A 68 -0.27 -6.19 -6.27
N THR A 69 -0.03 -7.48 -6.10
CA THR A 69 1.26 -8.05 -5.76
C THR A 69 2.05 -8.51 -6.99
N ARG A 70 1.48 -8.49 -8.20
CA ARG A 70 2.19 -8.91 -9.42
C ARG A 70 3.31 -7.94 -9.76
N ASN A 71 4.50 -8.46 -10.07
CA ASN A 71 5.72 -7.67 -10.32
C ASN A 71 5.97 -6.64 -9.21
N LEU A 72 5.83 -7.08 -7.95
CA LEU A 72 6.16 -6.26 -6.80
C LEU A 72 7.68 -6.13 -6.70
N THR A 73 8.15 -4.91 -6.65
CA THR A 73 9.57 -4.57 -6.65
C THR A 73 9.90 -3.68 -5.45
N ARG A 74 11.17 -3.68 -5.04
CA ARG A 74 11.62 -2.76 -3.98
C ARG A 74 11.42 -1.31 -4.44
N GLY A 75 10.94 -0.48 -3.54
CA GLY A 75 10.60 0.91 -3.81
C GLY A 75 9.13 1.14 -4.19
N ASP A 76 8.37 0.09 -4.51
CA ASP A 76 6.93 0.23 -4.76
C ASP A 76 6.20 0.71 -3.51
N VAL A 77 5.18 1.55 -3.70
CA VAL A 77 4.28 1.98 -2.62
C VAL A 77 3.02 1.14 -2.67
N VAL A 78 2.63 0.60 -1.52
CA VAL A 78 1.52 -0.33 -1.39
C VAL A 78 0.54 0.13 -0.32
N LEU A 79 -0.73 -0.15 -0.59
CA LEU A 79 -1.84 -0.07 0.34
C LEU A 79 -2.09 -1.48 0.86
N PHE A 80 -2.16 -1.65 2.17
CA PHE A 80 -2.39 -2.95 2.79
C PHE A 80 -3.22 -2.82 4.07
N SER A 81 -3.89 -3.92 4.43
CA SER A 81 -4.64 -4.03 5.68
C SER A 81 -3.68 -4.25 6.85
N THR A 82 -3.75 -3.39 7.86
CA THR A 82 -2.83 -3.47 9.00
C THR A 82 -3.13 -4.70 9.85
N PRO A 83 -2.12 -5.50 10.25
CA PRO A 83 -2.34 -6.71 11.03
C PRO A 83 -2.87 -6.42 12.45
N HIS A 84 -2.67 -5.20 12.95
CA HIS A 84 -3.07 -4.80 14.30
C HIS A 84 -4.46 -4.17 14.39
N ARG A 85 -5.02 -3.71 13.26
CA ARG A 85 -6.36 -3.12 13.20
C ARG A 85 -7.04 -3.66 11.93
N ALA A 86 -8.00 -4.57 12.12
CA ALA A 86 -8.69 -5.25 11.02
C ALA A 86 -9.35 -4.28 10.02
N GLU A 87 -9.81 -3.11 10.49
CA GLU A 87 -10.41 -2.07 9.65
C GLU A 87 -9.41 -0.96 9.23
N GLY A 88 -8.15 -1.06 9.67
CA GLY A 88 -7.13 -0.07 9.39
C GLY A 88 -6.40 -0.37 8.08
N MET A 89 -6.37 0.60 7.17
CA MET A 89 -5.53 0.56 5.98
C MET A 89 -4.29 1.42 6.20
N ALA A 90 -3.13 0.92 5.79
CA ALA A 90 -1.88 1.67 5.84
C ALA A 90 -1.24 1.75 4.46
N THR A 91 -0.63 2.90 4.18
CA THR A 91 0.24 3.09 3.02
C THR A 91 1.69 3.07 3.48
N LYS A 92 2.48 2.18 2.88
CA LYS A 92 3.93 2.06 3.13
C LYS A 92 4.66 1.73 1.84
N ARG A 93 5.99 1.84 1.89
CA ARG A 93 6.87 1.46 0.80
C ARG A 93 7.46 0.08 1.04
N VAL A 94 7.49 -0.74 0.00
CA VAL A 94 8.19 -2.03 0.01
C VAL A 94 9.68 -1.79 -0.03
N VAL A 95 10.38 -2.22 1.01
CA VAL A 95 11.84 -2.10 1.14
C VAL A 95 12.53 -3.41 0.77
N ALA A 96 11.94 -4.54 1.15
CA ALA A 96 12.50 -5.86 0.86
C ALA A 96 11.38 -6.88 0.54
N LEU A 97 11.73 -7.88 -0.25
CA LEU A 97 10.85 -8.95 -0.70
C LEU A 97 11.27 -10.29 -0.06
N GLY A 98 10.47 -11.33 -0.24
CA GLY A 98 10.80 -12.68 0.25
C GLY A 98 12.19 -13.14 -0.23
N GLY A 99 12.96 -13.71 0.69
CA GLY A 99 14.35 -14.12 0.49
C GLY A 99 15.38 -13.04 0.82
N ASP A 100 14.99 -11.75 0.81
CA ASP A 100 15.90 -10.67 1.17
C ASP A 100 16.27 -10.69 2.65
N THR A 101 17.42 -10.09 2.99
CA THR A 101 17.81 -9.84 4.38
C THR A 101 17.85 -8.35 4.65
N VAL A 102 17.05 -7.90 5.62
CA VAL A 102 17.01 -6.51 6.10
C VAL A 102 17.95 -6.38 7.28
N LEU A 103 18.80 -5.34 7.26
CA LEU A 103 19.59 -4.93 8.42
C LEU A 103 18.82 -3.86 9.19
N LEU A 104 18.39 -4.20 10.40
CA LEU A 104 17.70 -3.29 11.30
C LEU A 104 18.63 -2.14 11.69
N ASP A 105 18.12 -0.91 11.60
CA ASP A 105 18.79 0.28 12.09
C ASP A 105 18.33 0.55 13.54
N PRO A 106 19.24 0.57 14.54
CA PRO A 106 18.88 0.90 15.93
C PRO A 106 18.14 2.22 16.09
N ARG A 107 18.34 3.18 15.16
CA ARG A 107 17.65 4.48 15.16
C ARG A 107 16.15 4.36 14.84
N ARG A 108 15.73 3.23 14.26
CA ARG A 108 14.34 2.92 13.90
C ARG A 108 13.62 2.05 14.93
N ARG A 109 14.26 1.76 16.08
CA ARG A 109 13.61 1.08 17.19
C ARG A 109 12.36 1.87 17.62
N PRO A 110 11.18 1.24 17.71
CA PRO A 110 9.98 1.89 18.21
C PRO A 110 10.21 2.52 19.59
N ALA A 111 9.68 3.73 19.79
CA ALA A 111 9.81 4.41 21.07
C ALA A 111 9.11 3.65 22.21
N ASP A 112 9.64 3.82 23.42
CA ASP A 112 9.05 3.28 24.64
C ASP A 112 7.76 4.02 24.99
N ALA A 113 6.94 3.44 25.86
CA ALA A 113 5.75 4.11 26.36
C ALA A 113 6.14 5.35 27.19
N GLN A 114 5.22 6.32 27.30
CA GLN A 114 5.46 7.61 27.99
C GLN A 114 5.92 7.44 29.46
N ASN A 115 5.64 6.29 30.08
CA ASN A 115 6.06 5.94 31.44
C ASN A 115 7.47 5.33 31.51
N GLY A 116 8.24 5.34 30.43
CA GLY A 116 9.58 4.74 30.35
C GLY A 116 9.59 3.21 30.26
N ARG A 117 8.43 2.55 30.18
CA ARG A 117 8.37 1.09 29.97
C ARG A 117 8.51 0.77 28.49
N PRO A 118 9.24 -0.30 28.12
CA PRO A 118 9.32 -0.73 26.73
C PRO A 118 7.93 -1.00 26.14
N SER A 119 7.64 -0.42 24.98
CA SER A 119 6.41 -0.71 24.25
C SER A 119 6.43 -2.15 23.73
N GLU A 120 5.27 -2.77 23.50
CA GLU A 120 5.22 -4.14 22.94
C GLU A 120 5.92 -4.22 21.58
N ALA A 121 5.84 -3.15 20.77
CA ALA A 121 6.59 -3.00 19.54
C ALA A 121 8.11 -2.91 19.79
N GLY A 122 8.55 -2.15 20.80
CA GLY A 122 9.95 -2.06 21.20
C GLY A 122 10.52 -3.39 21.67
N LYS A 123 9.79 -4.13 22.53
CA LYS A 123 10.18 -5.47 22.99
C LYS A 123 10.32 -6.45 21.83
N ARG A 124 9.36 -6.45 20.90
CA ARG A 124 9.41 -7.28 19.69
C ARG A 124 10.63 -6.93 18.83
N TRP A 125 10.89 -5.64 18.65
CA TRP A 125 12.06 -5.17 17.93
C TRP A 125 13.36 -5.62 18.59
N ASP A 126 13.46 -5.53 19.93
CA ASP A 126 14.64 -5.97 20.68
C ASP A 126 14.92 -7.46 20.48
N VAL A 127 13.87 -8.30 20.48
CA VAL A 127 13.99 -9.73 20.18
C VAL A 127 14.48 -9.96 18.75
N MET A 128 13.88 -9.27 17.76
CA MET A 128 14.32 -9.37 16.36
C MET A 128 15.79 -8.93 16.19
N TYR A 129 16.20 -7.88 16.92
CA TYR A 129 17.57 -7.39 16.88
C TYR A 129 18.56 -8.37 17.53
N ALA A 130 18.20 -8.98 18.66
CA ALA A 130 19.06 -9.90 19.40
C ALA A 130 19.31 -11.22 18.67
N GLN A 131 18.33 -11.75 17.93
CA GLN A 131 18.41 -13.10 17.33
C GLN A 131 19.58 -13.28 16.35
N ASN A 132 19.81 -12.32 15.45
CA ASN A 132 20.83 -12.41 14.40
C ASN A 132 21.65 -11.12 14.26
N GLY A 133 21.85 -10.39 15.35
CA GLY A 133 22.58 -9.11 15.34
C GLY A 133 21.92 -8.06 14.42
N GLY A 134 20.59 -7.98 14.44
CA GLY A 134 19.82 -7.06 13.61
C GLY A 134 19.57 -7.53 12.18
N ARG A 135 19.85 -8.79 11.83
CA ARG A 135 19.60 -9.33 10.49
C ARG A 135 18.27 -10.08 10.45
N VAL A 136 17.32 -9.59 9.65
CA VAL A 136 16.00 -10.21 9.48
C VAL A 136 15.88 -10.75 8.06
N VAL A 137 15.79 -12.07 7.93
CA VAL A 137 15.50 -12.73 6.64
C VAL A 137 13.99 -12.68 6.42
N ILE A 138 13.57 -12.17 5.26
CA ILE A 138 12.15 -12.06 4.91
C ILE A 138 11.65 -13.41 4.40
N PRO A 139 10.63 -14.02 5.03
CA PRO A 139 10.08 -15.29 4.56
C PRO A 139 9.52 -15.19 3.14
N PRO A 140 9.47 -16.30 2.39
CA PRO A 140 8.72 -16.37 1.14
C PRO A 140 7.26 -15.92 1.35
N GLY A 141 6.70 -15.25 0.34
CA GLY A 141 5.34 -14.69 0.42
C GLY A 141 5.18 -13.52 1.40
N HIS A 142 6.25 -13.04 2.02
CA HIS A 142 6.23 -11.86 2.88
C HIS A 142 7.01 -10.69 2.26
N VAL A 143 6.76 -9.49 2.79
CA VAL A 143 7.46 -8.27 2.42
C VAL A 143 7.81 -7.46 3.68
N TRP A 144 8.90 -6.71 3.59
CA TRP A 144 9.25 -5.68 4.58
C TRP A 144 8.83 -4.32 4.06
N VAL A 145 8.00 -3.61 4.82
CA VAL A 145 7.48 -2.30 4.41
C VAL A 145 7.83 -1.23 5.43
N GLU A 146 8.14 -0.03 4.95
CA GLU A 146 8.54 1.11 5.77
C GLU A 146 7.83 2.39 5.36
N GLY A 147 7.65 3.28 6.33
CA GLY A 147 7.24 4.65 6.02
C GLY A 147 8.44 5.49 5.57
N ASP A 148 8.21 6.43 4.67
CA ASP A 148 9.26 7.39 4.28
C ASP A 148 9.62 8.33 5.44
N ASN A 149 8.66 8.63 6.31
CA ASN A 149 8.87 9.39 7.53
C ASN A 149 9.08 8.45 8.74
N TRP A 150 10.33 8.02 8.91
CA TRP A 150 10.76 7.07 9.94
C TRP A 150 10.40 7.44 11.40
N ARG A 151 10.18 8.73 11.72
CA ARG A 151 9.85 9.17 13.10
C ARG A 151 8.36 9.11 13.45
N LYS A 152 7.49 9.09 12.45
CA LYS A 152 6.02 9.16 12.63
C LYS A 152 5.32 8.01 11.91
N THR A 153 5.97 6.85 11.83
CA THR A 153 5.47 5.68 11.12
C THR A 153 5.42 4.47 12.04
N GLN A 154 4.29 3.76 12.04
CA GLN A 154 4.26 2.36 12.44
C GLN A 154 4.46 1.52 11.18
N ASP A 155 5.56 0.78 11.14
CA ASP A 155 5.96 -0.02 9.98
C ASP A 155 6.57 -1.37 10.38
N SER A 156 7.22 -2.08 9.45
CA SER A 156 7.80 -3.40 9.73
C SER A 156 8.81 -3.40 10.88
N ASN A 157 9.39 -2.26 11.27
CA ASN A 157 10.19 -2.20 12.50
C ASN A 157 9.34 -2.45 13.77
N ALA A 158 8.04 -2.15 13.75
CA ALA A 158 7.15 -2.39 14.89
C ALA A 158 6.51 -3.79 14.87
N TYR A 159 6.12 -4.29 13.69
CA TYR A 159 5.36 -5.54 13.57
C TYR A 159 6.10 -6.70 12.89
N GLY A 160 7.24 -6.44 12.25
CA GLY A 160 8.00 -7.42 11.47
C GLY A 160 7.59 -7.49 9.98
N PRO A 161 7.97 -8.56 9.27
CA PRO A 161 7.53 -8.78 7.90
C PRO A 161 6.02 -9.02 7.85
N ILE A 162 5.36 -8.53 6.80
CA ILE A 162 3.92 -8.73 6.58
C ILE A 162 3.68 -9.67 5.41
N SER A 163 2.58 -10.42 5.46
CA SER A 163 2.16 -11.25 4.33
C SER A 163 1.89 -10.38 3.10
N ARG A 164 2.37 -10.82 1.93
CA ARG A 164 2.08 -10.22 0.62
C ARG A 164 0.58 -10.24 0.31
N SER A 165 -0.19 -11.15 0.91
CA SER A 165 -1.65 -11.22 0.75
C SER A 165 -2.41 -10.07 1.43
N LEU A 166 -1.80 -9.37 2.38
CA LEU A 166 -2.42 -8.20 3.03
C LEU A 166 -2.43 -6.97 2.11
N ILE A 167 -1.63 -6.99 1.04
CA ILE A 167 -1.55 -5.90 0.07
C ILE A 167 -2.83 -5.88 -0.77
N THR A 168 -3.59 -4.80 -0.64
CA THR A 168 -4.84 -4.58 -1.36
C THR A 168 -4.66 -3.74 -2.62
N GLY A 169 -3.57 -2.96 -2.70
CA GLY A 169 -3.31 -2.09 -3.84
C GLY A 169 -1.86 -1.69 -4.01
N LYS A 170 -1.44 -1.48 -5.26
CA LYS A 170 -0.14 -0.89 -5.63
C LYS A 170 -0.34 0.51 -6.20
N ALA A 171 0.44 1.48 -5.74
CA ALA A 171 0.33 2.88 -6.18
C ALA A 171 0.70 3.02 -7.66
N VAL A 172 -0.14 3.69 -8.43
CA VAL A 172 0.04 3.92 -9.88
C VAL A 172 0.47 5.36 -10.16
N SER A 173 -0.25 6.34 -9.63
CA SER A 173 0.03 7.78 -9.81
C SER A 173 -0.72 8.63 -8.80
N ILE A 174 -0.26 9.88 -8.62
CA ILE A 174 -1.00 10.91 -7.88
C ILE A 174 -2.10 11.47 -8.80
N LEU A 175 -3.31 11.64 -8.27
CA LEU A 175 -4.47 12.22 -8.98
C LEU A 175 -4.83 13.62 -8.48
N TRP A 176 -4.50 13.94 -7.23
CA TRP A 176 -4.72 15.27 -6.68
C TRP A 176 -3.63 15.56 -5.65
N PRO A 177 -3.11 16.81 -5.55
CA PRO A 177 -3.51 18.04 -6.26
C PRO A 177 -3.16 18.05 -7.75
N LEU A 178 -3.89 18.83 -8.57
CA LEU A 178 -3.71 18.88 -10.04
C LEU A 178 -2.27 19.16 -10.49
N ARG A 179 -1.51 19.95 -9.71
CA ARG A 179 -0.09 20.24 -9.99
C ARG A 179 0.80 18.99 -10.00
N GLN A 180 0.39 17.95 -9.29
CA GLN A 180 1.11 16.67 -9.16
C GLN A 180 0.40 15.54 -9.92
N PHE A 181 -0.66 15.84 -10.69
CA PHE A 181 -1.42 14.84 -11.42
C PHE A 181 -0.51 14.02 -12.35
N GLY A 182 -0.64 12.69 -12.28
CA GLY A 182 0.14 11.74 -13.08
C GLY A 182 1.57 11.49 -12.56
N GLN A 183 2.04 12.21 -11.54
CA GLN A 183 3.39 12.00 -11.01
C GLN A 183 3.50 10.70 -10.22
N THR A 184 4.70 10.12 -10.26
CA THR A 184 5.07 8.91 -9.51
C THR A 184 6.36 9.15 -8.73
N PRO A 185 6.34 9.99 -7.69
CA PRO A 185 7.55 10.39 -6.95
C PRO A 185 8.27 9.24 -6.25
N TRP A 186 7.61 8.08 -6.13
CA TRP A 186 8.22 6.87 -5.58
C TRP A 186 9.13 6.12 -6.56
N LYS A 187 9.11 6.41 -7.87
CA LYS A 187 10.04 5.79 -8.82
C LYS A 187 11.44 6.36 -8.64
N GLY A 188 12.45 5.49 -8.63
CA GLY A 188 13.86 5.90 -8.44
C GLY A 188 14.23 6.20 -6.98
N TRP A 189 13.35 5.86 -6.02
CA TRP A 189 13.65 6.00 -4.61
C TRP A 189 14.82 5.10 -4.19
N LYS A 190 15.80 5.68 -3.50
CA LYS A 190 16.91 4.95 -2.88
C LYS A 190 16.64 4.83 -1.39
N GLY A 191 16.41 3.60 -0.93
CA GLY A 191 16.17 3.34 0.48
C GLY A 191 17.38 3.60 1.35
N ARG A 192 17.13 4.07 2.57
CA ARG A 192 18.17 4.23 3.60
C ARG A 192 18.47 2.90 4.30
N THR A 193 17.47 2.04 4.37
CA THR A 193 17.56 0.73 5.02
C THR A 193 18.44 -0.18 4.17
N LYS A 194 19.44 -0.79 4.80
CA LYS A 194 20.38 -1.68 4.11
C LYS A 194 19.70 -3.03 3.91
N VAL A 195 19.53 -3.41 2.64
CA VAL A 195 18.95 -4.69 2.25
C VAL A 195 20.01 -5.46 1.49
N VAL A 196 20.30 -6.67 1.97
CA VAL A 196 21.11 -7.65 1.24
C VAL A 196 20.14 -8.46 0.38
N PRO A 197 20.26 -8.43 -0.95
CA PRO A 197 19.41 -9.24 -1.81
C PRO A 197 19.53 -10.71 -1.48
N GLY A 198 18.38 -11.39 -1.35
CA GLY A 198 18.34 -12.85 -1.34
C GLY A 198 18.72 -13.40 -2.70
N LYS A 199 19.15 -14.67 -2.75
CA LYS A 199 19.11 -15.41 -4.03
C LYS A 199 17.64 -15.51 -4.42
N GLU A 200 17.28 -15.00 -5.60
CA GLU A 200 15.90 -14.99 -6.10
C GLU A 200 15.24 -16.35 -5.92
N VAL A 201 14.20 -16.41 -5.09
CA VAL A 201 13.23 -17.51 -5.18
C VAL A 201 12.36 -17.13 -6.37
N ILE A 202 12.71 -17.66 -7.53
CA ILE A 202 11.93 -17.56 -8.77
C ILE A 202 10.48 -17.88 -8.38
N ASP A 203 9.56 -16.96 -8.66
CA ASP A 203 8.11 -17.13 -8.43
C ASP A 203 7.65 -18.42 -9.15
N ALA A 204 7.59 -19.54 -8.42
CA ALA A 204 7.12 -20.83 -8.94
C ALA A 204 5.64 -20.79 -9.37
N ASP A 205 4.92 -19.74 -9.00
CA ASP A 205 3.51 -19.55 -9.31
C ASP A 205 3.24 -19.08 -10.76
N ALA A 206 4.28 -18.77 -11.54
CA ALA A 206 4.13 -18.36 -12.94
C ALA A 206 4.09 -19.52 -13.95
N THR A 207 4.36 -20.78 -13.54
CA THR A 207 4.49 -21.92 -14.46
C THR A 207 3.37 -22.96 -14.42
N CYS A 208 2.37 -22.81 -13.56
CA CYS A 208 1.38 -23.88 -13.33
C CYS A 208 0.07 -23.79 -14.14
N TRP A 209 0.02 -23.02 -15.23
CA TRP A 209 -1.11 -23.06 -16.18
C TRP A 209 -0.60 -23.19 -17.63
N THR A 210 -0.28 -24.42 -18.02
CA THR A 210 -0.42 -24.82 -19.43
C THR A 210 -1.54 -25.87 -19.46
N PRO A 211 -2.66 -25.62 -20.14
CA PRO A 211 -3.66 -26.66 -20.32
C PRO A 211 -3.12 -27.67 -21.34
N SER A 212 -3.03 -28.92 -20.90
CA SER A 212 -2.83 -30.11 -21.75
C SER A 212 -4.03 -30.37 -22.63
#